data_AF-A0A8J4WWB2-F1
#
_entry.id   AF-A0A8J4WWB2-F1
#
_cell.length_a   1.000
_cell.length_b   1.000
_cell.length_c   1.000
_cell.angle_alpha   90.00
_cell.angle_beta   90.00
_cell.angle_gamma   90.00
#
_symmetry.space_group_name_H-M   'P 1'
#
loop_
_entity.id
_entity.type
_entity.pdbx_description
1 polymer ?
#
loop_
_entity_poly.entity_id
_entity_poly.type
_entity_poly.pdbx_seq_one_letter_code
_entity_poly.pdbx_strand_id
1 'polypeptide(L)'
;DELRSESPNEELRICTPSHPLPLEIQQMEQEETTCRYCGVSYLILHEFQRLQERLREVERELERERGSREQLQSSRDQVDQLRAANQLYTDRLKALTLQVSQADRELVDLRTERTRTRVELDSELQRSLQLRQVCERQRALLREAGPVLRGAAAELRDVKHELTLLSRDSDTNTALILQHCATACTALKQEVQRLQGALRKSQSEVQSLR
;
A
#
# COMPACT_ATOMS: atom_id res chain seq x y z
N ASP A 1 -111.63 11.35 -55.40
CA ASP A 1 -110.17 11.41 -55.18
C ASP A 1 -109.80 10.73 -53.88
N GLU A 2 -109.67 9.41 -53.96
CA GLU A 2 -108.97 8.60 -52.97
C GLU A 2 -107.53 8.44 -53.46
N LEU A 3 -106.55 8.95 -52.72
CA LEU A 3 -105.16 8.56 -52.88
C LEU A 3 -104.69 7.93 -51.58
N ARG A 4 -104.63 6.59 -51.60
CA ARG A 4 -103.95 5.76 -50.61
C ARG A 4 -102.45 6.02 -50.70
N SER A 5 -101.86 6.49 -49.61
CA SER A 5 -100.42 6.46 -49.37
C SER A 5 -100.07 5.13 -48.70
N GLU A 6 -99.61 4.16 -49.49
CA GLU A 6 -98.96 2.94 -48.96
C GLU A 6 -97.45 3.19 -48.94
N SER A 7 -96.88 3.23 -47.74
CA SER A 7 -95.43 3.36 -47.48
C SER A 7 -94.73 2.02 -47.73
N PRO A 8 -93.64 1.95 -48.54
CA PRO A 8 -92.92 0.71 -48.80
C PRO A 8 -91.73 0.62 -47.84
N ASN A 9 -91.93 0.08 -46.64
CA ASN A 9 -90.79 -0.32 -45.79
C ASN A 9 -91.21 -1.33 -44.72
N GLU A 10 -91.80 -2.43 -45.18
CA GLU A 10 -91.97 -3.60 -44.33
C GLU A 10 -90.72 -4.47 -44.50
N GLU A 11 -89.68 -4.13 -43.75
CA GLU A 11 -88.50 -4.98 -43.59
C GLU A 11 -88.99 -6.38 -43.16
N LEU A 12 -88.86 -7.36 -44.05
CA LEU A 12 -89.13 -8.76 -43.75
C LEU A 12 -88.26 -9.17 -42.56
N ARG A 13 -88.87 -9.20 -41.38
CA ARG A 13 -88.24 -9.70 -40.16
C ARG A 13 -87.99 -11.19 -40.36
N ILE A 14 -86.76 -11.54 -40.72
CA ILE A 14 -86.33 -12.93 -40.78
C ILE A 14 -86.34 -13.45 -39.34
N CYS A 15 -87.40 -14.18 -38.97
CA CYS A 15 -87.50 -14.82 -37.67
C CYS A 15 -86.50 -15.97 -37.59
N THR A 16 -85.56 -15.87 -36.66
CA THR A 16 -84.66 -16.97 -36.32
C THR A 16 -85.48 -18.06 -35.61
N PRO A 17 -85.51 -19.31 -36.11
CA PRO A 17 -86.21 -20.41 -35.45
C PRO A 17 -85.64 -20.63 -34.03
N SER A 18 -86.51 -20.80 -33.02
CA SER A 18 -86.10 -21.00 -31.63
C SER A 18 -85.65 -22.43 -31.31
N HIS A 19 -85.86 -23.37 -32.22
CA HIS A 19 -85.61 -24.80 -32.01
C HIS A 19 -84.81 -25.39 -33.18
N PRO A 20 -83.91 -26.34 -32.91
CA PRO A 20 -83.14 -27.01 -33.95
C PRO A 20 -84.05 -27.82 -34.87
N LEU A 21 -83.57 -28.07 -36.10
CA LEU A 21 -84.24 -28.96 -37.04
C LEU A 21 -84.40 -30.37 -36.40
N PRO A 22 -85.51 -31.09 -36.64
CA PRO A 22 -85.67 -32.49 -36.19
C PRO A 22 -84.55 -33.40 -36.73
N LEU A 23 -84.19 -34.43 -35.96
CA LEU A 23 -83.07 -35.34 -36.27
C LEU A 23 -83.23 -36.02 -37.64
N GLU A 24 -84.46 -36.36 -37.98
CA GLU A 24 -84.82 -37.04 -39.22
C GLU A 24 -84.45 -36.20 -40.45
N ILE A 25 -84.68 -34.87 -40.38
CA ILE A 25 -84.39 -33.94 -41.48
C ILE A 25 -82.89 -33.59 -41.52
N GLN A 26 -82.24 -33.53 -40.36
CA GLN A 26 -80.78 -33.30 -40.30
C GLN A 26 -79.97 -34.45 -40.92
N GLN A 27 -80.51 -35.67 -40.91
CA GLN A 27 -79.84 -36.88 -41.39
C GLN A 27 -80.18 -37.21 -42.87
N MET A 28 -81.01 -36.40 -43.54
CA MET A 28 -81.35 -36.60 -44.95
C MET A 28 -80.14 -36.41 -45.85
N GLU A 29 -80.11 -37.14 -46.96
CA GLU A 29 -79.05 -36.96 -47.95
C GLU A 29 -79.22 -35.64 -48.70
N GLN A 30 -78.10 -35.11 -49.19
CA GLN A 30 -78.05 -33.78 -49.82
C GLN A 30 -78.92 -33.72 -51.09
N GLU A 31 -79.06 -34.86 -51.76
CA GLU A 31 -79.88 -35.07 -52.96
C GLU A 31 -81.39 -34.95 -52.67
N GLU A 32 -81.80 -35.22 -51.43
CA GLU A 32 -83.20 -35.15 -50.98
C GLU A 32 -83.57 -33.74 -50.47
N THR A 33 -82.58 -32.99 -49.98
CA THR A 33 -82.77 -31.63 -49.48
C THR A 33 -82.59 -30.54 -50.54
N THR A 34 -82.25 -30.94 -51.78
CA THR A 34 -81.98 -30.02 -52.89
C THR A 34 -83.09 -30.03 -53.94
N CYS A 35 -83.50 -28.86 -54.43
CA CYS A 35 -84.46 -28.76 -55.52
C CYS A 35 -83.87 -29.31 -56.82
N ARG A 36 -84.52 -30.30 -57.45
CA ARG A 36 -84.08 -30.91 -58.72
C ARG A 36 -84.08 -29.96 -59.92
N TYR A 37 -84.78 -28.83 -59.85
CA TYR A 37 -84.89 -27.88 -60.96
C TYR A 37 -83.88 -26.74 -60.86
N CYS A 38 -83.73 -26.12 -59.69
CA CYS A 38 -82.84 -24.97 -59.49
C CYS A 38 -81.57 -25.28 -58.67
N GLY A 39 -81.45 -26.48 -58.08
CA GLY A 39 -80.26 -26.88 -57.32
C GLY A 39 -80.11 -26.21 -55.95
N VAL A 40 -81.12 -25.46 -55.49
CA VAL A 40 -81.08 -24.76 -54.20
C VAL A 40 -81.56 -25.70 -53.08
N SER A 41 -80.83 -25.74 -51.97
CA SER A 41 -81.23 -26.46 -50.75
C SER A 41 -82.51 -25.86 -50.16
N TYR A 42 -83.50 -26.69 -49.85
CA TYR A 42 -84.68 -26.30 -49.08
C TYR A 42 -84.33 -25.89 -47.65
N LEU A 43 -83.10 -26.20 -47.18
CA LEU A 43 -82.59 -25.90 -45.86
C LEU A 43 -81.56 -24.76 -45.85
N ILE A 44 -81.48 -23.97 -46.93
CA ILE A 44 -80.45 -22.92 -47.10
C ILE A 44 -80.37 -21.94 -45.91
N LEU A 45 -81.49 -21.61 -45.28
CA LEU A 45 -81.54 -20.74 -44.10
C LEU A 45 -80.88 -21.37 -42.87
N HIS A 46 -81.09 -22.67 -42.66
CA HIS A 46 -80.49 -23.42 -41.55
C HIS A 46 -78.98 -23.60 -41.78
N GLU A 47 -78.56 -23.89 -43.02
CA GLU A 47 -77.15 -23.96 -43.39
C GLU A 47 -76.43 -22.63 -43.17
N PHE A 48 -77.07 -21.51 -43.54
CA PHE A 48 -76.54 -20.18 -43.31
C PHE A 48 -76.42 -19.84 -41.82
N GLN A 49 -77.41 -20.22 -41.00
CA GLN A 49 -77.35 -20.05 -39.53
C GLN A 49 -76.20 -20.85 -38.92
N ARG A 50 -76.05 -22.13 -39.31
CA ARG A 50 -74.94 -22.98 -38.85
C ARG A 50 -73.57 -22.41 -39.27
N LEU A 51 -73.46 -21.86 -40.47
CA LEU A 51 -72.24 -21.19 -40.92
C LEU A 51 -71.97 -19.90 -40.12
N GLN A 52 -72.99 -19.10 -39.81
CA GLN A 52 -72.84 -17.92 -38.95
C GLN A 52 -72.39 -18.29 -37.53
N GLU A 53 -72.94 -19.34 -36.93
CA GLU A 53 -72.53 -19.82 -35.62
C GLU A 53 -71.07 -20.28 -35.62
N ARG A 54 -70.67 -21.05 -36.64
CA ARG A 54 -69.29 -21.50 -36.81
C ARG A 54 -68.33 -20.35 -37.04
N LEU A 55 -68.74 -19.33 -37.82
CA LEU A 55 -67.96 -18.12 -38.04
C LEU A 55 -67.78 -17.33 -36.73
N ARG A 56 -68.84 -17.18 -35.93
CA ARG A 56 -68.77 -16.57 -34.58
C ARG A 56 -67.89 -17.36 -33.61
N GLU A 57 -67.81 -18.68 -33.75
CA GLU A 57 -66.92 -19.51 -32.94
C GLU A 57 -65.46 -19.29 -33.33
N VAL A 58 -65.16 -19.32 -34.63
CA VAL A 58 -63.82 -19.04 -35.17
C VAL A 58 -63.35 -17.62 -34.84
N GLU A 59 -64.22 -16.61 -34.94
CA GLU A 59 -63.90 -15.24 -34.53
C GLU A 59 -63.53 -15.14 -33.04
N ARG A 60 -64.27 -15.86 -32.17
CA ARG A 60 -63.96 -15.94 -30.73
C ARG A 60 -62.63 -16.63 -30.47
N GLU A 61 -62.30 -17.69 -31.19
CA GLU A 61 -60.99 -18.35 -31.09
C GLU A 61 -59.86 -17.44 -31.56
N LEU A 62 -60.03 -16.75 -32.70
CA LEU A 62 -59.03 -15.83 -33.23
C LEU A 62 -58.70 -14.71 -32.23
N GLU A 63 -59.72 -14.17 -31.56
CA GLU A 63 -59.52 -13.11 -30.57
C GLU A 63 -58.79 -13.60 -29.31
N ARG A 64 -59.05 -14.84 -28.87
CA ARG A 64 -58.29 -15.49 -27.78
C ARG A 64 -56.83 -15.73 -28.17
N GLU A 65 -56.58 -16.18 -29.39
CA GLU A 65 -55.23 -16.41 -29.90
C GLU A 65 -54.45 -15.09 -30.04
N ARG A 66 -55.09 -14.02 -30.49
CA ARG A 66 -54.50 -12.67 -30.52
C ARG A 66 -54.11 -12.21 -29.11
N GLY A 67 -55.03 -12.31 -28.15
CA GLY A 67 -54.74 -11.95 -26.75
C GLY A 67 -53.59 -12.79 -26.15
N SER A 68 -53.56 -14.09 -26.44
CA SER A 68 -52.46 -14.97 -26.02
C SER A 68 -51.12 -14.57 -26.63
N ARG A 69 -51.11 -14.21 -27.93
CA ARG A 69 -49.91 -13.76 -28.64
C ARG A 69 -49.36 -12.45 -28.08
N GLU A 70 -50.23 -11.49 -27.77
CA GLU A 70 -49.83 -10.22 -27.15
C GLU A 70 -49.22 -10.44 -25.76
N GLN A 71 -49.83 -11.31 -24.95
CA GLN A 71 -49.28 -11.68 -23.64
C GLN A 71 -47.91 -12.35 -23.76
N LEU A 72 -47.74 -13.26 -24.72
CA LEU A 72 -46.46 -13.91 -25.00
C LEU A 72 -45.40 -12.90 -25.45
N GLN A 73 -45.76 -11.92 -26.28
CA GLN A 73 -44.85 -10.85 -26.69
C GLN A 73 -44.43 -9.97 -25.51
N SER A 74 -45.38 -9.53 -24.69
CA SER A 74 -45.08 -8.76 -23.47
C SER A 74 -44.18 -9.53 -22.50
N SER A 75 -44.46 -10.82 -22.30
CA SER A 75 -43.61 -11.70 -21.46
C SER A 75 -42.21 -11.84 -22.04
N ARG A 76 -42.08 -12.00 -23.36
CA ARG A 76 -40.78 -12.08 -24.04
C ARG A 76 -39.97 -10.79 -23.87
N ASP A 77 -40.60 -9.64 -24.02
CA ASP A 77 -39.95 -8.34 -23.84
C ASP A 77 -39.45 -8.16 -22.40
N GLN A 78 -40.24 -8.59 -21.41
CA GLN A 78 -39.82 -8.59 -19.99
C GLN A 78 -38.62 -9.51 -19.74
N VAL A 79 -38.61 -10.71 -20.33
CA VAL A 79 -37.49 -11.64 -20.21
C VAL A 79 -36.22 -11.04 -20.83
N ASP A 80 -36.32 -10.39 -21.98
CA ASP A 80 -35.17 -9.78 -22.63
C ASP A 80 -34.64 -8.56 -21.84
N GLN A 81 -35.52 -7.76 -21.25
CA GLN A 81 -35.12 -6.69 -20.31
C GLN A 81 -34.41 -7.25 -19.07
N LEU A 82 -34.94 -8.31 -18.47
CA LEU A 82 -34.34 -8.95 -17.29
C LEU A 82 -32.98 -9.59 -17.61
N ARG A 83 -32.79 -10.13 -18.82
CA ARG A 83 -31.50 -10.64 -19.29
C ARG A 83 -30.48 -9.52 -19.42
N ALA A 84 -30.85 -8.40 -20.05
CA ALA A 84 -29.97 -7.25 -20.19
C ALA A 84 -29.56 -6.67 -18.82
N ALA A 85 -30.51 -6.56 -17.88
CA ALA A 85 -30.22 -6.14 -16.51
C ALA A 85 -29.28 -7.11 -15.78
N ASN A 86 -29.51 -8.43 -15.92
CA ASN A 86 -28.63 -9.45 -15.34
C ASN A 86 -27.21 -9.38 -15.89
N GLN A 87 -27.05 -9.15 -17.20
CA GLN A 87 -25.74 -8.96 -17.81
C GLN A 87 -25.03 -7.74 -17.24
N LEU A 88 -25.71 -6.61 -17.12
CA LEU A 88 -25.17 -5.40 -16.50
C LEU A 88 -24.70 -5.67 -15.06
N TYR A 89 -25.52 -6.33 -14.24
CA TYR A 89 -25.16 -6.66 -12.87
C TYR A 89 -23.98 -7.63 -12.80
N THR A 90 -23.94 -8.62 -13.69
CA THR A 90 -22.84 -9.59 -13.77
C THR A 90 -21.53 -8.90 -14.10
N ASP A 91 -21.53 -7.97 -15.06
CA ASP A 91 -20.32 -7.25 -15.47
C ASP A 91 -19.87 -6.26 -14.38
N ARG A 92 -20.83 -5.62 -13.71
CA ARG A 92 -20.53 -4.78 -12.54
C ARG A 92 -19.93 -5.61 -11.40
N LEU A 93 -20.46 -6.79 -11.12
CA LEU A 93 -19.91 -7.70 -10.11
C LEU A 93 -18.47 -8.10 -10.46
N LYS A 94 -18.19 -8.50 -11.71
CA LYS A 94 -16.82 -8.82 -12.14
C LYS A 94 -15.86 -7.64 -11.94
N ALA A 95 -16.29 -6.42 -12.29
CA ALA A 95 -15.48 -5.22 -12.10
C ALA A 95 -15.19 -4.95 -10.61
N LEU A 96 -16.20 -5.07 -9.74
CA LEU A 96 -16.04 -4.95 -8.28
C LEU A 96 -15.11 -6.04 -7.73
N THR A 97 -15.25 -7.30 -8.17
CA THR A 97 -14.36 -8.39 -7.78
C THR A 97 -12.90 -8.10 -8.16
N LEU A 98 -12.66 -7.54 -9.35
CA LEU A 98 -11.33 -7.13 -9.76
C LEU A 98 -10.76 -6.04 -8.82
N GLN A 99 -11.55 -5.00 -8.51
CA GLN A 99 -11.15 -3.92 -7.61
C GLN A 99 -10.83 -4.43 -6.21
N VAL A 100 -11.67 -5.31 -5.66
CA VAL A 100 -11.41 -5.93 -4.34
C VAL A 100 -10.11 -6.73 -4.38
N SER A 101 -9.89 -7.53 -5.43
CA SER A 101 -8.64 -8.31 -5.56
C SER A 101 -7.38 -7.44 -5.70
N GLN A 102 -7.50 -6.25 -6.30
CA GLN A 102 -6.41 -5.27 -6.39
C GLN A 102 -6.14 -4.65 -5.03
N ALA A 103 -7.17 -4.18 -4.34
CA ALA A 103 -7.06 -3.62 -2.99
C ALA A 103 -6.48 -4.65 -2.00
N ASP A 104 -6.85 -5.93 -2.11
CA ASP A 104 -6.29 -7.00 -1.28
C ASP A 104 -4.79 -7.18 -1.50
N ARG A 105 -4.33 -7.11 -2.75
CA ARG A 105 -2.88 -7.17 -3.07
C ARG A 105 -2.13 -5.99 -2.47
N GLU A 106 -2.65 -4.77 -2.68
CA GLU A 106 -2.06 -3.55 -2.12
C GLU A 106 -1.99 -3.61 -0.58
N LEU A 107 -3.04 -4.11 0.07
CA LEU A 107 -3.03 -4.30 1.52
C LEU A 107 -2.00 -5.32 1.99
N VAL A 108 -1.78 -6.40 1.24
CA VAL A 108 -0.73 -7.38 1.54
C VAL A 108 0.64 -6.73 1.40
N ASP A 109 0.90 -6.02 0.30
CA ASP A 109 2.18 -5.35 0.04
C ASP A 109 2.49 -4.32 1.15
N LEU A 110 1.53 -3.45 1.49
CA LEU A 110 1.68 -2.49 2.58
C LEU A 110 1.92 -3.16 3.93
N ARG A 111 1.27 -4.30 4.20
CA ARG A 111 1.52 -5.06 5.44
C ARG A 111 2.94 -5.60 5.49
N THR A 112 3.47 -6.09 4.38
CA THR A 112 4.84 -6.61 4.30
C THR A 112 5.88 -5.49 4.46
N GLU A 113 5.65 -4.35 3.83
CA GLU A 113 6.52 -3.16 3.95
C GLU A 113 6.52 -2.62 5.38
N ARG A 114 5.35 -2.52 6.01
CA ARG A 114 5.23 -2.17 7.44
C ARG A 114 5.99 -3.15 8.34
N THR A 115 5.91 -4.46 8.08
CA THR A 115 6.68 -5.43 8.88
C THR A 115 8.18 -5.28 8.68
N ARG A 116 8.62 -5.02 7.44
CA ARG A 116 10.03 -4.80 7.12
C ARG A 116 10.59 -3.56 7.82
N THR A 117 9.91 -2.43 7.64
CA THR A 117 10.29 -1.14 8.27
C THR A 117 10.32 -1.24 9.81
N ARG A 118 9.39 -1.99 10.41
CA ARG A 118 9.41 -2.26 11.85
C ARG A 118 10.66 -3.04 12.28
N VAL A 119 11.02 -4.10 11.56
CA VAL A 119 12.23 -4.89 11.86
C VAL A 119 13.50 -4.04 11.69
N GLU A 120 13.56 -3.22 10.64
CA GLU A 120 14.67 -2.29 10.40
C GLU A 120 14.79 -1.29 11.56
N LEU A 121 13.68 -0.68 12.00
CA LEU A 121 13.64 0.24 13.14
C LEU A 121 14.10 -0.42 14.44
N ASP A 122 13.63 -1.64 14.73
CA ASP A 122 14.03 -2.38 15.94
C ASP A 122 15.54 -2.68 15.91
N SER A 123 16.09 -3.03 14.73
CA SER A 123 17.52 -3.28 14.57
C SER A 123 18.38 -2.02 14.76
N GLU A 124 17.92 -0.87 14.25
CA GLU A 124 18.60 0.42 14.42
C GLU A 124 18.54 0.90 15.87
N LEU A 125 17.40 0.70 16.54
CA LEU A 125 17.27 0.99 17.97
C LEU A 125 18.26 0.15 18.79
N GLN A 126 18.38 -1.15 18.50
CA GLN A 126 19.37 -2.02 19.15
C GLN A 126 20.80 -1.55 18.93
N ARG A 127 21.17 -1.19 17.69
CA ARG A 127 22.50 -0.64 17.36
C ARG A 127 22.78 0.64 18.14
N SER A 128 21.82 1.55 18.18
CA SER A 128 21.93 2.82 18.92
C SER A 128 22.15 2.58 20.42
N LEU A 129 21.40 1.65 21.03
CA LEU A 129 21.58 1.28 22.43
C LEU A 129 22.97 0.68 22.71
N GLN A 130 23.47 -0.19 21.83
CA GLN A 130 24.82 -0.75 21.95
C GLN A 130 25.89 0.33 21.88
N LEU A 131 25.80 1.24 20.89
CA LEU A 131 26.72 2.37 20.76
C LEU A 131 26.69 3.26 21.99
N ARG A 132 25.49 3.56 22.50
CA ARG A 132 25.33 4.34 23.73
C ARG A 132 26.03 3.68 24.91
N GLN A 133 25.85 2.38 25.11
CA GLN A 133 26.53 1.64 26.19
C GLN A 133 28.05 1.70 26.05
N VAL A 134 28.59 1.56 24.83
CA VAL A 134 30.03 1.69 24.57
C VAL A 134 30.52 3.10 24.92
N CYS A 135 29.83 4.14 24.46
CA CYS A 135 30.16 5.53 24.76
C CYS A 135 30.11 5.81 26.28
N GLU A 136 29.13 5.27 26.99
CA GLU A 136 29.01 5.41 28.45
C GLU A 136 30.20 4.75 29.17
N ARG A 137 30.61 3.55 28.75
CA ARG A 137 31.81 2.87 29.27
C ARG A 137 33.09 3.67 29.00
N GLN A 138 33.26 4.17 27.78
CA GLN A 138 34.42 4.99 27.42
C GLN A 138 34.47 6.28 28.24
N ARG A 139 33.32 6.95 28.44
CA ARG A 139 33.25 8.15 29.29
C ARG A 139 33.60 7.85 30.74
N ALA A 140 33.18 6.71 31.29
CA ALA A 140 33.55 6.28 32.63
C ALA A 140 35.07 6.06 32.75
N LEU A 141 35.66 5.30 31.81
CA LEU A 141 37.10 5.04 31.78
C LEU A 141 37.92 6.34 31.68
N LEU A 142 37.53 7.27 30.81
CA LEU A 142 38.21 8.55 30.68
C LEU A 142 38.08 9.41 31.95
N ARG A 143 36.93 9.35 32.63
CA ARG A 143 36.71 10.04 33.90
C ARG A 143 37.62 9.49 35.00
N GLU A 144 37.87 8.18 35.03
CA GLU A 144 38.76 7.51 35.98
C GLU A 144 40.25 7.73 35.66
N ALA A 145 40.63 7.65 34.37
CA ALA A 145 42.02 7.81 33.94
C ALA A 145 42.51 9.27 34.03
N GLY A 146 41.62 10.25 33.86
CA GLY A 146 41.97 11.67 33.86
C GLY A 146 42.73 12.15 35.11
N PRO A 147 42.23 11.89 36.33
CA PRO A 147 42.94 12.20 37.57
C PRO A 147 44.30 11.50 37.69
N VAL A 148 44.39 10.21 37.32
CA VAL A 148 45.64 9.43 37.39
C VAL A 148 46.71 10.04 36.49
N LEU A 149 46.37 10.34 35.24
CA LEU A 149 47.29 10.97 34.29
C LEU A 149 47.71 12.37 34.74
N ARG A 150 46.79 13.15 35.32
CA ARG A 150 47.12 14.47 35.89
C ARG A 150 48.06 14.37 37.09
N GLY A 151 47.85 13.38 37.96
CA GLY A 151 48.72 13.09 39.11
C GLY A 151 50.12 12.71 38.67
N ALA A 152 50.26 11.71 37.79
CA ALA A 152 51.55 11.30 37.24
C ALA A 152 52.27 12.45 36.52
N ALA A 153 51.54 13.29 35.78
CA ALA A 153 52.12 14.48 35.16
C ALA A 153 52.60 15.52 36.18
N ALA A 154 51.97 15.64 37.35
CA ALA A 154 52.43 16.51 38.42
C ALA A 154 53.72 15.98 39.06
N GLU A 155 53.74 14.70 39.43
CA GLU A 155 54.95 14.06 39.98
C GLU A 155 56.15 14.17 39.02
N LEU A 156 55.94 13.95 37.71
CA LEU A 156 57.01 14.13 36.72
C LEU A 156 57.50 15.57 36.61
N ARG A 157 56.63 16.57 36.82
CA ARG A 157 57.04 17.99 36.88
C ARG A 157 57.89 18.25 38.12
N ASP A 158 57.51 17.66 39.26
CA ASP A 158 58.24 17.81 40.52
C ASP A 158 59.63 17.17 40.42
N VAL A 159 59.72 15.93 39.93
CA VAL A 159 61.00 15.24 39.68
C VAL A 159 61.89 16.04 38.71
N LYS A 160 61.31 16.58 37.64
CA LYS A 160 62.06 17.43 36.69
C LYS A 160 62.59 18.69 37.39
N HIS A 161 61.80 19.30 38.27
CA HIS A 161 62.22 20.48 39.01
C HIS A 161 63.39 20.16 39.95
N GLU A 162 63.29 19.07 40.72
CA GLU A 162 64.36 18.59 41.61
C GLU A 162 65.65 18.29 40.85
N LEU A 163 65.57 17.57 39.73
CA LEU A 163 66.74 17.29 38.88
C LEU A 163 67.39 18.58 38.35
N THR A 164 66.58 19.59 38.02
CA THR A 164 67.10 20.89 37.57
C THR A 164 67.85 21.62 38.69
N LEU A 165 67.35 21.55 39.93
CA LEU A 165 68.02 22.11 41.10
C LEU A 165 69.34 21.37 41.38
N LEU A 166 69.31 20.04 41.42
CA LEU A 166 70.50 19.22 41.65
C LEU A 166 71.57 19.42 40.57
N SER A 167 71.17 19.56 39.30
CA SER A 167 72.10 19.87 38.21
C SER A 167 72.78 21.22 38.45
N ARG A 168 72.01 22.25 38.82
CA ARG A 168 72.55 23.58 39.13
C ARG A 168 73.51 23.53 40.33
N ASP A 169 73.13 22.82 41.38
CA ASP A 169 73.98 22.67 42.58
C ASP A 169 75.28 21.95 42.23
N SER A 170 75.22 20.89 41.42
CA SER A 170 76.39 20.22 40.89
C SER A 170 77.29 21.18 40.10
N ASP A 171 76.73 21.95 39.16
CA ASP A 171 77.49 22.93 38.35
C ASP A 171 78.17 23.99 39.24
N THR A 172 77.47 24.51 40.25
CA THR A 172 78.04 25.47 41.20
C THR A 172 79.14 24.86 42.05
N ASN A 173 78.96 23.64 42.55
CA ASN A 173 79.96 22.92 43.32
C ASN A 173 81.21 22.61 42.48
N THR A 174 81.03 22.16 41.24
CA THR A 174 82.13 21.94 40.30
C THR A 174 82.89 23.24 40.04
N ALA A 175 82.21 24.36 39.83
CA ALA A 175 82.85 25.67 39.65
C ALA A 175 83.65 26.11 40.89
N LEU A 176 83.10 25.94 42.09
CA LEU A 176 83.78 26.25 43.36
C LEU A 176 85.03 25.39 43.57
N ILE A 177 84.95 24.08 43.29
CA ILE A 177 86.10 23.18 43.39
C ILE A 177 87.19 23.61 42.40
N LEU A 178 86.84 23.88 41.15
CA LEU A 178 87.80 24.35 40.14
C LEU A 178 88.44 25.67 40.55
N GLN A 179 87.66 26.61 41.09
CA GLN A 179 88.16 27.88 41.59
C GLN A 179 89.13 27.67 42.77
N HIS A 180 88.79 26.83 43.74
CA HIS A 180 89.66 26.53 44.88
C HIS A 180 90.96 25.83 44.44
N CYS A 181 90.88 24.89 43.49
CA CYS A 181 92.06 24.27 42.91
C CYS A 181 92.94 25.31 42.19
N ALA A 182 92.34 26.23 41.42
CA ALA A 182 93.08 27.29 40.74
C ALA A 182 93.78 28.24 41.74
N THR A 183 93.08 28.69 42.79
CA THR A 183 93.68 29.55 43.83
C THR A 183 94.79 28.83 44.58
N ALA A 184 94.59 27.57 44.99
CA ALA A 184 95.62 26.75 45.61
C ALA A 184 96.85 26.57 44.69
N CYS A 185 96.64 26.30 43.40
CA CYS A 185 97.72 26.23 42.42
C CYS A 185 98.46 27.56 42.28
N THR A 186 97.77 28.70 42.28
CA THR A 186 98.43 30.01 42.25
C THR A 186 99.23 30.29 43.52
N ALA A 187 98.71 29.94 44.69
CA ALA A 187 99.41 30.07 45.97
C ALA A 187 100.67 29.18 46.03
N LEU A 188 100.55 27.91 45.61
CA LEU A 188 101.70 27.00 45.49
C LEU A 188 102.74 27.53 44.50
N LYS A 189 102.33 28.07 43.35
CA LYS A 189 103.26 28.71 42.39
C LYS A 189 103.99 29.89 43.00
N GLN A 190 103.28 30.77 43.72
CA GLN A 190 103.89 31.91 44.42
C GLN A 190 104.87 31.46 45.51
N GLU A 191 104.52 30.43 46.29
CA GLU A 191 105.37 29.88 47.33
C GLU A 191 106.64 29.22 46.76
N VAL A 192 106.50 28.46 45.67
CA VAL A 192 107.65 27.91 44.92
C VAL A 192 108.55 29.03 44.42
N GLN A 193 108.00 30.10 43.84
CA GLN A 193 108.78 31.26 43.40
C GLN A 193 109.49 31.96 44.58
N ARG A 194 108.82 32.10 45.73
CA ARG A 194 109.39 32.67 46.96
C ARG A 194 110.57 31.83 47.46
N LEU A 195 110.39 30.52 47.57
CA LEU A 195 111.44 29.58 47.98
C LEU A 195 112.61 29.56 46.99
N GLN A 196 112.34 29.59 45.68
CA GLN A 196 113.38 29.71 44.65
C GLN A 196 114.17 31.02 44.76
N GLY A 197 113.48 32.13 45.02
CA GLY A 197 114.12 33.44 45.26
C GLY A 197 115.01 33.42 46.51
N ALA A 198 114.53 32.85 47.61
CA ALA A 198 115.31 32.68 48.85
C ALA A 198 116.55 31.78 48.64
N LEU A 199 116.39 30.69 47.88
CA LEU A 199 117.50 29.80 47.52
C LEU A 199 118.57 30.50 46.68
N ARG A 200 118.17 31.33 45.70
CA ARG A 200 119.15 32.12 44.91
C ARG A 200 119.93 33.10 45.78
N LYS A 201 119.27 33.75 46.75
CA LYS A 201 119.93 34.66 47.71
C LYS A 201 120.95 33.91 48.56
N SER A 202 120.55 32.79 49.19
CA SER A 202 121.48 32.00 50.01
C SER A 202 122.63 31.40 49.18
N GLN A 203 122.39 31.00 47.92
CA GLN A 203 123.44 30.57 47.00
C GLN A 203 124.42 31.71 46.67
N SER A 204 123.95 32.94 46.43
CA SER A 204 124.82 34.09 46.20
C SER A 204 125.62 34.49 47.46
N GLU A 205 125.02 34.36 48.64
CA GLU A 205 125.69 34.60 49.92
C GLU A 205 126.79 33.55 50.16
N VAL A 206 126.53 32.26 49.89
CA VAL A 206 127.53 31.18 49.97
C VAL A 206 128.64 31.34 48.94
N GLN A 207 128.37 31.89 47.76
CA GLN A 207 129.39 32.21 46.75
C GLN A 207 130.24 33.44 47.10
N SER A 208 129.68 34.41 47.83
CA SER A 208 130.42 35.60 48.31
C SER A 208 131.33 35.35 49.52
N LEU A 209 131.22 34.17 50.14
CA LEU A 209 131.99 33.71 51.29
C LEU A 209 133.07 32.66 50.93
N ARG A 210 133.26 32.38 49.63
CA ARG A 210 134.36 31.57 49.08
C ARG A 210 135.35 32.44 48.33
#